data_AF-A0A936E6W0-F1
#
_entry.id   AF-A0A936E6W0-F1
#
_cell.length_a   1.000
_cell.length_b   1.000
_cell.length_c   1.000
_cell.angle_alpha   90.00
_cell.angle_beta   90.00
_cell.angle_gamma   90.00
#
_symmetry.space_group_name_H-M   'P 1'
#
loop_
_entity.id
_entity.type
_entity.pdbx_description
1 polymer ?
#
loop_
_entity_poly.entity_id
_entity_poly.type
_entity_poly.pdbx_seq_one_letter_code
_entity_poly.pdbx_strand_id
1 'polypeptide(L)'
;MQRKLNFLALLIALLGVFNLAQAAPIYSDIAYETFDYAVGELNGQGGGSGWTGNWTAVTARTQIIDTSGNPLVYAVPSGGQVIDSNRALEITGADNNLIVRNLSVPFTGDDAYISFLMRYTPNTAL
;
A
#
# COMPACT_ATOMS: atom_id res chain seq x y z
N MET A 1 48.25 -25.41 -43.66
CA MET A 1 48.50 -26.09 -42.36
C MET A 1 48.25 -25.07 -41.24
N GLN A 2 47.17 -25.32 -40.47
CA GLN A 2 46.65 -24.70 -39.25
C GLN A 2 46.92 -23.20 -38.90
N ARG A 3 45.81 -22.44 -38.93
CA ARG A 3 45.57 -21.17 -38.21
C ARG A 3 45.79 -21.38 -36.70
N LYS A 4 46.84 -20.79 -36.13
CA LYS A 4 46.98 -20.64 -34.68
C LYS A 4 46.13 -19.44 -34.25
N LEU A 5 44.84 -19.67 -34.06
CA LEU A 5 43.96 -18.71 -33.40
C LEU A 5 44.40 -18.65 -31.93
N ASN A 6 44.85 -17.48 -31.46
CA ASN A 6 45.31 -17.27 -30.08
C ASN A 6 44.15 -17.50 -29.09
N PHE A 7 44.05 -18.73 -28.58
CA PHE A 7 43.05 -19.17 -27.59
C PHE A 7 42.99 -18.29 -26.33
N LEU A 8 44.07 -17.56 -26.02
CA LEU A 8 44.15 -16.69 -24.85
C LEU A 8 43.39 -15.37 -25.01
N ALA A 9 43.24 -14.86 -26.24
CA ALA A 9 42.49 -13.63 -26.50
C ALA A 9 40.96 -13.86 -26.48
N LEU A 10 40.52 -15.09 -26.76
CA LEU A 10 39.10 -15.46 -26.71
C LEU A 10 38.59 -15.60 -25.26
N LEU A 11 39.46 -15.99 -24.33
CA LEU A 11 39.08 -16.23 -22.93
C LEU A 11 38.86 -14.92 -22.14
N ILE A 12 39.58 -13.85 -22.48
CA ILE A 12 39.45 -12.53 -21.83
C ILE A 12 38.22 -11.77 -22.38
N ALA A 13 37.82 -12.03 -23.62
CA ALA A 13 36.59 -11.46 -24.20
C ALA A 13 35.30 -12.09 -23.63
N LEU A 14 35.38 -13.26 -22.97
CA LEU A 14 34.23 -13.97 -22.40
C LEU A 14 33.96 -13.63 -20.91
N LEU A 15 34.88 -12.93 -20.24
CA LEU A 15 34.76 -12.52 -18.84
C LEU A 15 34.22 -11.09 -18.67
N GLY A 16 33.91 -10.42 -19.77
CA GLY A 16 33.37 -9.07 -19.78
C GLY A 16 31.89 -9.04 -19.44
N VAL A 17 31.61 -8.60 -18.21
CA VAL A 17 30.36 -7.96 -17.77
C VAL A 17 29.18 -8.90 -17.48
N PHE A 18 29.33 -9.75 -16.46
CA PHE A 18 28.16 -10.12 -15.64
C PHE A 18 27.79 -8.90 -14.79
N ASN A 19 26.98 -7.99 -15.35
CA ASN A 19 26.19 -7.09 -14.53
C ASN A 19 25.21 -7.99 -13.75
N LEU A 20 25.53 -8.27 -12.49
CA LEU A 20 24.51 -8.70 -11.55
C LEU A 20 23.60 -7.50 -11.36
N ALA A 21 22.62 -7.34 -12.26
CA ALA A 21 21.48 -6.49 -12.00
C ALA A 21 20.82 -7.07 -10.76
N GLN A 22 21.13 -6.48 -9.61
CA GLN A 22 20.49 -6.82 -8.36
C GLN A 22 19.03 -6.45 -8.56
N ALA A 23 18.18 -7.46 -8.75
CA ALA A 23 16.75 -7.24 -8.83
C ALA A 23 16.35 -6.50 -7.56
N ALA A 24 15.87 -5.27 -7.70
CA ALA A 24 15.29 -4.57 -6.57
C ALA A 24 14.20 -5.49 -5.99
N PRO A 25 14.10 -5.63 -4.66
CA PRO A 25 13.04 -6.41 -4.06
C PRO A 25 11.70 -5.93 -4.63
N ILE A 26 10.94 -6.84 -5.22
CA ILE A 26 9.57 -6.57 -5.66
C ILE A 26 8.73 -6.57 -4.39
N TYR A 27 8.43 -5.40 -3.86
CA TYR A 27 7.40 -5.25 -2.84
C TYR A 27 6.05 -5.33 -3.55
N SER A 28 5.29 -6.38 -3.28
CA SER A 28 3.90 -6.48 -3.72
C SER A 28 2.99 -5.99 -2.61
N ASP A 29 2.04 -5.10 -2.93
CA ASP A 29 0.97 -4.75 -2.00
C ASP A 29 0.20 -6.01 -1.62
N ILE A 30 0.28 -6.38 -0.34
CA ILE A 30 -0.39 -7.58 0.19
C ILE A 30 -1.90 -7.32 0.28
N ALA A 31 -2.27 -6.08 0.58
CA ALA A 31 -3.64 -5.58 0.52
C ALA A 31 -3.66 -4.06 0.37
N TYR A 32 -4.70 -3.52 -0.26
CA TYR A 32 -4.95 -2.07 -0.33
C TYR A 32 -6.43 -1.76 -0.11
N GLU A 33 -6.72 -0.56 0.40
CA GLU A 33 -8.07 -0.04 0.59
C GLU A 33 -8.10 1.44 0.22
N THR A 34 -9.07 1.84 -0.61
CA THR A 34 -9.26 3.23 -1.04
C THR A 34 -10.37 3.93 -0.28
N PHE A 35 -11.24 3.16 0.38
CA PHE A 35 -12.47 3.63 1.03
C PHE A 35 -13.44 4.37 0.08
N ASP A 36 -13.36 4.10 -1.23
CA ASP A 36 -14.23 4.70 -2.26
C ASP A 36 -15.63 4.06 -2.27
N TYR A 37 -16.33 4.18 -1.15
CA TYR A 37 -17.70 3.73 -0.97
C TYR A 37 -18.67 4.91 -1.00
N ALA A 38 -19.97 4.61 -1.05
CA ALA A 38 -20.99 5.60 -0.74
C ALA A 38 -20.83 6.09 0.71
N VAL A 39 -21.22 7.34 0.96
CA VAL A 39 -21.22 7.92 2.32
C VAL A 39 -22.13 7.10 3.23
N GLY A 40 -21.65 6.78 4.44
CA GLY A 40 -22.38 5.99 5.42
C GLY A 40 -21.53 4.93 6.13
N GLU A 41 -22.16 3.91 6.69
CA GLU A 41 -21.52 2.91 7.55
C GLU A 41 -20.46 2.06 6.82
N LEU A 42 -19.29 1.87 7.46
CA LEU A 42 -18.22 1.00 6.96
C LEU A 42 -18.55 -0.48 7.18
N ASN A 43 -19.23 -0.82 8.28
CA ASN A 43 -19.52 -2.22 8.62
C ASN A 43 -20.27 -2.93 7.47
N GLY A 44 -19.72 -4.04 7.01
CA GLY A 44 -20.26 -4.81 5.90
C GLY A 44 -19.87 -4.29 4.52
N GLN A 45 -19.11 -3.20 4.39
CA GLN A 45 -18.56 -2.75 3.10
C GLN A 45 -17.34 -3.60 2.71
N GLY A 46 -17.17 -3.77 1.40
CA GLY A 46 -16.06 -4.53 0.84
C GLY A 46 -15.58 -3.90 -0.47
N GLY A 47 -14.26 -3.85 -0.61
CA GLY A 47 -13.55 -3.22 -1.72
C GLY A 47 -12.05 -3.45 -1.56
N GLY A 48 -11.27 -2.73 -2.35
CA GLY A 48 -9.81 -2.88 -2.37
C GLY A 48 -9.35 -4.23 -2.92
N SER A 49 -8.14 -4.66 -2.56
CA SER A 49 -7.62 -6.00 -2.86
C SER A 49 -6.89 -6.60 -1.67
N GLY A 50 -6.66 -7.92 -1.70
CA GLY A 50 -5.89 -8.62 -0.67
C GLY A 50 -6.64 -8.92 0.63
N TRP A 51 -7.95 -8.64 0.68
CA TRP A 51 -8.81 -8.86 1.84
C TRP A 51 -9.71 -10.09 1.66
N THR A 52 -9.95 -10.83 2.76
CA THR A 52 -11.04 -11.78 2.86
C THR A 52 -12.30 -11.06 3.31
N GLY A 53 -13.37 -11.15 2.52
CA GLY A 53 -14.70 -10.70 2.92
C GLY A 53 -14.79 -9.18 3.14
N ASN A 54 -15.78 -8.76 3.93
CA ASN A 54 -16.11 -7.35 4.17
C ASN A 54 -15.58 -6.88 5.53
N TRP A 55 -15.56 -5.57 5.76
CA TRP A 55 -15.20 -4.96 7.04
C TRP A 55 -16.16 -5.40 8.15
N THR A 56 -15.61 -5.78 9.30
CA THR A 56 -16.34 -5.82 10.57
C THR A 56 -15.95 -4.58 11.36
N ALA A 57 -16.93 -3.74 11.67
CA ALA A 57 -16.68 -2.43 12.27
C ALA A 57 -17.74 -2.06 13.31
N VAL A 58 -17.35 -1.22 14.27
CA VAL A 58 -18.25 -0.70 15.29
C VAL A 58 -19.19 0.33 14.67
N THR A 59 -20.46 -0.03 14.59
CA THR A 59 -21.49 0.81 13.97
C THR A 59 -21.62 2.16 14.66
N ALA A 60 -21.99 3.17 13.86
CA ALA A 60 -22.10 4.58 14.28
C ALA A 60 -20.78 5.27 14.71
N ARG A 61 -19.65 4.55 14.72
CA ARG A 61 -18.32 5.12 15.01
C ARG A 61 -17.40 5.12 13.80
N THR A 62 -17.73 4.34 12.77
CA THR A 62 -16.93 4.16 11.56
C THR A 62 -17.76 4.52 10.34
N GLN A 63 -17.49 5.67 9.74
CA GLN A 63 -18.28 6.18 8.62
C GLN A 63 -17.40 6.54 7.44
N ILE A 64 -17.89 6.29 6.24
CA ILE A 64 -17.37 6.85 5.01
C ILE A 64 -17.93 8.25 4.86
N ILE A 65 -17.06 9.25 4.80
CA ILE A 65 -17.44 10.66 4.68
C ILE A 65 -17.02 11.24 3.33
N ASP A 66 -17.69 12.32 2.94
CA ASP A 66 -17.28 13.14 1.79
C ASP A 66 -16.20 14.13 2.22
N THR A 67 -15.04 14.03 1.58
CA THR A 67 -13.89 14.92 1.85
C THR A 67 -13.70 15.98 0.77
N SER A 68 -14.53 16.04 -0.27
CA SER A 68 -14.36 16.97 -1.39
C SER A 68 -14.35 18.45 -0.96
N GLY A 69 -15.06 18.81 0.10
CA GLY A 69 -15.04 20.16 0.69
C GLY A 69 -13.80 20.48 1.54
N ASN A 70 -13.07 19.46 2.00
CA ASN A 70 -11.80 19.60 2.73
C ASN A 70 -10.92 18.37 2.44
N PRO A 71 -10.27 18.34 1.25
CA PRO A 71 -9.61 17.14 0.74
C PRO A 71 -8.45 16.66 1.62
N LEU A 72 -8.29 15.34 1.73
CA LEU A 72 -7.07 14.73 2.24
C LEU A 72 -6.16 14.47 1.04
N VAL A 73 -5.13 15.30 0.88
CA VAL A 73 -4.20 15.22 -0.24
C VAL A 73 -2.78 15.16 0.31
N TYR A 74 -2.03 14.15 -0.10
CA TYR A 74 -0.59 14.13 0.05
C TYR A 74 0.07 14.34 -1.31
N ALA A 75 0.60 15.54 -1.53
CA ALA A 75 1.38 15.89 -2.71
C ALA A 75 2.85 15.58 -2.47
N VAL A 76 3.44 14.73 -3.30
CA VAL A 76 4.88 14.41 -3.23
C VAL A 76 5.67 15.61 -3.79
N PRO A 77 6.56 16.25 -3.02
CA PRO A 77 7.27 17.48 -3.43
C PRO A 77 8.10 17.39 -4.72
N SER A 78 8.39 16.18 -5.21
CA SER A 78 9.15 15.90 -6.44
C SER A 78 8.29 15.45 -7.64
N GLY A 79 6.97 15.66 -7.58
CA GLY A 79 6.05 15.28 -8.67
C GLY A 79 5.69 13.78 -8.69
N GLY A 80 5.89 13.09 -7.58
CA GLY A 80 5.42 11.72 -7.39
C GLY A 80 3.89 11.62 -7.33
N GLN A 81 3.38 10.38 -7.23
CA GLN A 81 1.96 10.11 -7.17
C GLN A 81 1.30 10.87 -6.01
N VAL A 82 0.26 11.64 -6.34
CA VAL A 82 -0.62 12.24 -5.34
C VAL A 82 -1.49 11.15 -4.74
N ILE A 83 -1.53 11.09 -3.41
CA ILE A 83 -2.50 10.26 -2.70
C ILE A 83 -3.65 11.17 -2.32
N ASP A 84 -4.80 10.99 -2.98
CA ASP A 84 -6.03 11.71 -2.69
C ASP A 84 -7.25 10.80 -2.79
N SER A 85 -8.36 11.25 -2.20
CA SER A 85 -9.68 10.66 -2.38
C SER A 85 -10.74 11.67 -1.95
N ASN A 86 -11.90 11.63 -2.62
CA ASN A 86 -13.11 12.35 -2.20
C ASN A 86 -13.91 11.58 -1.12
N ARG A 87 -13.42 10.40 -0.73
CA ARG A 87 -13.97 9.55 0.33
C ARG A 87 -12.89 9.20 1.32
N ALA A 88 -13.24 9.16 2.60
CA ALA A 88 -12.35 8.69 3.64
C ALA A 88 -13.13 7.98 4.73
N LEU A 89 -12.47 7.04 5.41
CA LEU A 89 -12.95 6.52 6.67
C LEU A 89 -12.75 7.55 7.79
N GLU A 90 -13.85 7.98 8.37
CA GLU A 90 -13.90 8.70 9.65
C GLU A 90 -14.10 7.71 10.79
N ILE A 91 -13.32 7.90 11.85
CA ILE A 91 -13.40 7.13 13.09
C ILE A 91 -13.64 8.08 14.25
N THR A 92 -14.63 7.79 15.09
CA THR A 92 -14.96 8.61 16.26
C THR A 92 -15.12 7.77 17.53
N GLY A 93 -15.02 8.44 18.69
CA GLY A 93 -15.17 7.82 20.01
C GLY A 93 -13.91 7.16 20.56
N ALA A 94 -14.05 6.46 21.68
CA ALA A 94 -12.98 5.74 22.35
C ALA A 94 -13.27 4.24 22.34
N ASP A 95 -12.49 3.50 21.57
CA ASP A 95 -12.49 2.04 21.54
C ASP A 95 -11.13 1.55 21.05
N ASN A 96 -10.71 0.37 21.52
CA ASN A 96 -9.44 -0.24 21.16
C ASN A 96 -9.56 -1.14 19.92
N ASN A 97 -10.78 -1.49 19.49
CA ASN A 97 -11.02 -2.34 18.32
C ASN A 97 -12.22 -1.86 17.50
N LEU A 98 -11.99 -0.87 16.63
CA LEU A 98 -13.05 -0.22 15.86
C LEU A 98 -13.32 -0.90 14.52
N ILE A 99 -12.28 -1.44 13.88
CA ILE A 99 -12.34 -2.04 12.55
C ILE A 99 -11.41 -3.25 12.49
N VAL A 100 -11.88 -4.32 11.85
CA VAL A 100 -11.06 -5.49 11.54
C VAL A 100 -11.45 -6.05 10.19
N ARG A 101 -10.45 -6.52 9.44
CA ARG A 101 -10.62 -7.28 8.20
C ARG A 101 -9.42 -8.19 8.01
N ASN A 102 -9.68 -9.42 7.59
CA ASN A 102 -8.64 -10.43 7.41
C ASN A 102 -8.01 -10.30 6.02
N LEU A 103 -6.73 -10.64 5.88
CA LEU A 103 -6.10 -10.81 4.57
C LEU A 103 -6.68 -12.03 3.84
N SER A 104 -6.67 -12.01 2.51
CA SER A 104 -7.07 -13.15 1.65
C SER A 104 -6.08 -14.29 1.69
N VAL A 105 -4.81 -13.97 1.98
CA VAL A 105 -3.73 -14.93 2.16
C VAL A 105 -3.01 -14.58 3.46
N PRO A 106 -2.72 -15.56 4.33
CA PRO A 106 -1.91 -15.32 5.52
C PRO A 106 -0.55 -14.73 5.14
N PHE A 107 -0.17 -13.64 5.80
CA PHE A 107 1.19 -13.11 5.67
C PHE A 107 2.17 -14.05 6.38
N THR A 108 3.21 -14.47 5.69
CA THR A 108 4.26 -15.38 6.20
C THR A 108 5.67 -14.81 6.06
N GLY A 109 5.80 -13.52 5.74
CA GLY A 109 7.10 -12.85 5.66
C GLY A 109 7.59 -12.37 7.02
N ASP A 110 8.80 -11.82 7.04
CA ASP A 110 9.43 -11.30 8.25
C ASP A 110 8.87 -9.92 8.64
N ASP A 111 8.72 -9.02 7.66
CA ASP A 111 8.30 -7.64 7.85
C ASP A 111 7.06 -7.28 7.02
N ALA A 112 6.08 -6.66 7.68
CA ALA A 112 4.93 -6.05 7.03
C ALA A 112 4.90 -4.55 7.34
N TYR A 113 4.75 -3.74 6.30
CA TYR A 113 4.63 -2.29 6.41
C TYR A 113 3.22 -1.85 6.02
N ILE A 114 2.71 -0.84 6.72
CA ILE A 114 1.40 -0.23 6.45
C ILE A 114 1.62 1.26 6.29
N SER A 115 0.98 1.85 5.27
CA SER A 115 0.96 3.29 5.06
C SER A 115 -0.47 3.79 4.91
N PHE A 116 -0.75 4.97 5.43
CA PHE A 116 -2.04 5.64 5.33
C PHE A 116 -1.86 7.15 5.36
N LEU A 117 -2.76 7.87 4.69
CA LEU A 117 -2.94 9.30 4.87
C LEU A 117 -3.99 9.52 5.95
N MET A 118 -3.60 10.19 7.05
CA MET A 118 -4.48 10.44 8.18
C MET A 118 -4.58 11.93 8.49
N ARG A 119 -5.80 12.37 8.77
CA ARG A 119 -6.07 13.67 9.40
C ARG A 119 -6.59 13.42 10.82
N TYR A 120 -5.98 14.08 11.79
CA TYR A 120 -6.39 14.01 13.18
C TYR A 120 -6.98 15.34 13.63
N THR A 121 -8.18 15.29 14.22
CA THR A 121 -8.82 16.45 14.86
C THR A 121 -8.85 16.19 16.37
N PRO A 122 -8.09 16.94 17.17
CA PRO A 122 -8.09 16.75 18.62
C PRO A 122 -9.46 17.11 19.22
N ASN A 123 -9.88 16.37 20.24
CA ASN A 123 -10.96 16.82 21.10
C ASN A 123 -10.44 18.01 21.93
N THR A 124 -11.04 19.18 21.77
CA THR A 124 -10.61 20.41 22.46
C THR A 124 -11.09 20.51 23.91
N ALA A 125 -11.74 19.47 24.44
CA ALA A 125 -12.07 19.38 25.86
C ALA A 125 -10.85 18.91 26.67
N LEU A 126 -9.90 19.83 26.90
CA LEU A 126 -8.86 19.73 27.94
C LEU A 126 -9.02 20.90 28.91
#